data_AF-A0A4R8F6C4-F1
#
_entry.id   AF-A0A4R8F6C4-F1
#
_cell.length_a   1.000
_cell.length_b   1.000
_cell.length_c   1.000
_cell.angle_alpha   90.00
_cell.angle_beta   90.00
_cell.angle_gamma   90.00
#
_symmetry.space_group_name_H-M   'P 1'
#
loop_
_entity.id
_entity.type
_entity.pdbx_description
1 polymer ?
#
loop_
_entity_poly.entity_id
_entity_poly.type
_entity_poly.pdbx_seq_one_letter_code
_entity_poly.pdbx_strand_id
1 'polypeptide(L)'
;MTKKSSPWIAPLTSLPASLRPITSMQEKHFGAVLNPTRWWGRLPYLFWLVALFVGFLERRRAKIDPVVRSLVMTRVSQQCCCDFCIDANSLRLAERSGSMDKVLAVANWREETLFSAKEQAALAYAEAMTATPPQISDALKDELKTHFDDKAITELTALIAFQNLSARFNAALDIPAQGLCVSEPGKKPNV
;
A
#
# COMPACT_ATOMS: atom_id res chain seq x y z
N MET A 1 23.99 -8.17 -6.94
CA MET A 1 23.64 -7.93 -8.35
C MET A 1 22.12 -7.93 -8.47
N THR A 2 21.48 -6.78 -8.29
CA THR A 2 20.02 -6.64 -8.44
C THR A 2 19.71 -6.54 -9.93
N LYS A 3 19.16 -7.61 -10.49
CA LYS A 3 18.61 -7.61 -11.85
C LYS A 3 17.54 -6.52 -11.87
N LYS A 4 17.70 -5.45 -12.67
CA LYS A 4 16.59 -4.54 -12.99
C LYS A 4 15.55 -5.39 -13.71
N SER A 5 14.62 -5.96 -12.96
CA SER A 5 13.52 -6.74 -13.53
C SER A 5 12.72 -5.78 -14.38
N SER A 6 12.75 -6.00 -15.69
CA SER A 6 11.91 -5.25 -16.62
C SER A 6 10.57 -5.97 -16.69
N PRO A 7 9.44 -5.27 -16.66
CA PRO A 7 8.14 -5.89 -16.84
C PRO A 7 8.12 -6.82 -18.05
N TRP A 8 7.74 -8.08 -17.84
CA TRP A 8 7.64 -9.06 -18.93
C TRP A 8 6.39 -8.85 -19.80
N ILE A 9 5.39 -8.12 -19.28
CA ILE A 9 4.32 -7.51 -20.09
C ILE A 9 4.64 -6.04 -20.28
N ALA A 10 4.80 -5.60 -21.53
CA ALA A 10 5.08 -4.22 -21.85
C ALA A 10 3.97 -3.26 -21.36
N PRO A 11 4.30 -2.08 -20.84
CA PRO A 11 3.30 -1.08 -20.46
C PRO A 11 2.54 -0.59 -21.71
N LEU A 12 1.26 -0.24 -21.55
CA LEU A 12 0.56 0.49 -22.60
C LEU A 12 1.22 1.86 -22.81
N THR A 13 1.47 2.22 -24.08
CA THR A 13 1.99 3.54 -24.46
C THR A 13 0.91 4.61 -24.41
N SER A 14 -0.30 4.28 -24.87
CA SER A 14 -1.51 5.09 -24.78
C SER A 14 -2.55 4.47 -23.85
N LEU A 15 -3.29 5.33 -23.12
CA LEU A 15 -4.34 4.90 -22.20
C LEU A 15 -5.73 5.21 -22.77
N PRO A 16 -6.75 4.36 -22.49
CA PRO A 16 -8.12 4.64 -22.89
C PRO A 16 -8.62 5.98 -22.35
N ALA A 17 -9.40 6.71 -23.17
CA ALA A 17 -9.98 7.99 -22.77
C ALA A 17 -10.88 7.91 -21.52
N SER A 18 -11.47 6.74 -21.26
CA SER A 18 -12.27 6.47 -20.06
C SER A 18 -11.47 6.54 -18.75
N LEU A 19 -10.14 6.45 -18.81
CA LEU A 19 -9.26 6.58 -17.63
C LEU A 19 -8.77 8.01 -17.40
N ARG A 20 -9.11 8.98 -18.27
CA ARG A 20 -8.68 10.38 -18.13
C ARG A 20 -8.90 10.97 -16.74
N PRO A 21 -10.06 10.76 -16.07
CA PRO A 21 -10.23 11.31 -14.72
C PRO A 21 -9.21 10.77 -13.71
N ILE A 22 -8.88 9.47 -13.78
CA ILE A 22 -7.89 8.84 -12.91
C ILE A 22 -6.48 9.33 -13.26
N THR A 23 -6.13 9.36 -14.54
CA THR A 23 -4.79 9.79 -14.97
C THR A 23 -4.53 11.25 -14.63
N SER A 24 -5.50 12.15 -14.86
CA SER A 24 -5.36 13.56 -14.50
C SER A 24 -5.25 13.79 -12.99
N MET A 25 -5.97 13.00 -12.19
CA MET A 25 -5.80 13.01 -10.73
C MET A 25 -4.40 12.54 -10.32
N GLN A 26 -3.88 11.46 -10.94
CA GLN A 26 -2.55 10.95 -10.67
C GLN A 26 -1.47 11.95 -11.06
N GLU A 27 -1.55 12.55 -12.24
CA GLU A 27 -0.63 13.59 -12.69
C GLU A 27 -0.63 14.80 -11.75
N LYS A 28 -1.81 15.24 -11.31
CA LYS A 28 -1.93 16.34 -10.34
C LYS A 28 -1.27 16.03 -9.00
N HIS A 29 -1.36 14.78 -8.53
CA HIS A 29 -0.94 14.43 -7.18
C HIS A 29 0.49 13.87 -7.09
N PHE A 30 0.92 13.12 -8.10
CA PHE A 30 2.22 12.44 -8.15
C PHE A 30 3.15 13.01 -9.23
N GLY A 31 2.71 14.00 -10.01
CA GLY A 31 3.47 14.57 -11.12
C GLY A 31 3.53 13.69 -12.37
N ALA A 32 3.01 12.47 -12.31
CA ALA A 32 2.96 11.53 -13.42
C ALA A 32 1.83 10.51 -13.24
N VAL A 33 1.43 9.86 -14.34
CA VAL A 33 0.58 8.67 -14.31
C VAL A 33 1.34 7.54 -13.60
N LEU A 34 0.67 6.85 -12.68
CA LEU A 34 1.27 5.74 -11.94
C LEU A 34 1.49 4.53 -12.86
N ASN A 35 2.64 3.86 -12.71
CA ASN A 35 3.03 2.71 -13.51
C ASN A 35 1.91 1.65 -13.64
N PRO A 36 1.25 1.16 -12.56
CA PRO A 36 0.19 0.15 -12.67
C PRO A 36 -0.97 0.53 -13.58
N THR A 37 -1.28 1.82 -13.73
CA THR A 37 -2.33 2.31 -14.65
C THR A 37 -2.07 1.85 -16.09
N ARG A 38 -0.79 1.71 -16.50
CA ARG A 38 -0.40 1.21 -17.83
C ARG A 38 -0.64 -0.28 -18.04
N TRP A 39 -0.81 -1.07 -16.99
CA TRP A 39 -1.23 -2.48 -17.10
C TRP A 39 -2.73 -2.61 -16.98
N TRP A 40 -3.31 -1.96 -15.98
CA TRP A 40 -4.76 -1.90 -15.76
C TRP A 40 -5.54 -1.27 -16.92
N GLY A 41 -4.90 -0.40 -17.72
CA GLY A 41 -5.50 0.21 -18.91
C GLY A 41 -6.03 -0.79 -19.94
N ARG A 42 -5.63 -2.07 -19.88
CA ARG A 42 -6.20 -3.15 -20.70
C ARG A 42 -7.62 -3.54 -20.29
N LEU A 43 -8.00 -3.29 -19.03
CA LEU A 43 -9.29 -3.60 -18.43
C LEU A 43 -9.85 -2.36 -17.72
N PRO A 44 -10.17 -1.27 -18.44
CA PRO A 44 -10.41 0.05 -17.84
C PRO A 44 -11.62 0.07 -16.91
N TYR A 45 -12.69 -0.66 -17.21
CA TYR A 45 -13.88 -0.74 -16.35
C TYR A 45 -13.59 -1.49 -15.05
N LEU A 46 -12.81 -2.57 -15.11
CA LEU A 46 -12.37 -3.29 -13.92
C LEU A 46 -11.44 -2.41 -13.07
N PHE A 47 -10.53 -1.67 -13.72
CA PHE A 47 -9.66 -0.75 -13.01
C PHE A 47 -10.43 0.35 -12.27
N TRP A 48 -11.53 0.86 -12.84
CA TRP A 48 -12.43 1.78 -12.16
C TRP A 48 -13.03 1.18 -10.89
N LEU A 49 -13.48 -0.08 -10.93
CA LEU A 49 -13.99 -0.76 -9.74
C LEU A 49 -12.93 -0.87 -8.66
N VAL A 50 -11.70 -1.22 -9.04
CA VAL A 50 -10.54 -1.29 -8.12
C VAL A 50 -10.22 0.09 -7.54
N ALA A 51 -10.21 1.14 -8.37
CA ALA A 51 -9.92 2.52 -7.97
C ALA A 51 -10.99 3.08 -7.02
N LEU A 52 -12.28 2.81 -7.28
CA LEU A 52 -13.38 3.21 -6.41
C LEU A 52 -13.35 2.45 -5.08
N PHE A 53 -13.01 1.16 -5.11
CA PHE A 53 -12.89 0.35 -3.92
C PHE A 53 -11.79 0.88 -2.98
N VAL A 54 -10.58 1.10 -3.48
CA VAL A 54 -9.51 1.70 -2.66
C VAL A 54 -9.84 3.13 -2.25
N GLY A 55 -10.46 3.92 -3.13
CA GLY A 55 -10.91 5.27 -2.79
C GLY A 55 -11.90 5.30 -1.62
N PHE A 56 -12.80 4.31 -1.54
CA PHE A 56 -13.71 4.15 -0.42
C PHE A 56 -12.98 3.76 0.87
N LEU A 57 -12.04 2.80 0.80
CA LEU A 57 -11.22 2.43 1.97
C LEU A 57 -10.34 3.59 2.44
N GLU A 58 -9.92 4.46 1.52
CA GLU A 58 -9.04 5.59 1.80
C GLU A 58 -9.76 6.88 2.25
N ARG A 59 -11.10 6.89 2.30
CA ARG A 59 -11.91 8.07 2.65
C ARG A 59 -11.57 8.66 4.02
N ARG A 60 -11.75 9.99 4.15
CA ARG A 60 -11.44 10.75 5.39
C ARG A 60 -12.13 10.25 6.66
N ARG A 61 -13.32 9.64 6.54
CA ARG A 61 -14.13 9.13 7.66
C ARG A 61 -13.96 7.62 7.90
N ALA A 62 -12.90 7.00 7.36
CA ALA A 62 -12.56 5.62 7.67
C ALA A 62 -12.33 5.44 9.18
N LYS A 63 -12.61 4.26 9.70
CA LYS A 63 -12.43 3.91 11.12
C LYS A 63 -10.97 3.64 11.48
N ILE A 64 -10.16 3.30 10.49
CA ILE A 64 -8.73 3.08 10.66
C ILE A 64 -7.96 4.38 10.47
N ASP A 65 -7.10 4.66 11.46
CA ASP A 65 -6.19 5.80 11.45
C ASP A 65 -5.36 5.84 10.15
N PRO A 66 -5.17 7.03 9.51
CA PRO A 66 -4.38 7.15 8.29
C PRO A 66 -2.97 6.54 8.37
N VAL A 67 -2.27 6.71 9.50
CA VAL A 67 -0.92 6.17 9.71
C VAL A 67 -1.00 4.65 9.75
N VAL A 68 -1.94 4.07 10.51
CA VAL A 68 -2.15 2.61 10.55
C VAL A 68 -2.43 2.03 9.16
N ARG A 69 -3.28 2.70 8.36
CA ARG A 69 -3.55 2.27 6.97
C ARG A 69 -2.27 2.21 6.13
N SER A 70 -1.47 3.27 6.15
CA SER A 70 -0.22 3.31 5.40
C SER A 70 0.84 2.33 5.93
N LEU A 71 0.87 2.09 7.24
CA LEU A 71 1.76 1.10 7.85
C LEU A 71 1.46 -0.30 7.34
N VAL A 72 0.22 -0.76 7.46
CA VAL A 72 -0.15 -2.11 7.00
C VAL A 72 0.01 -2.24 5.50
N MET A 73 -0.33 -1.22 4.72
CA MET A 73 -0.15 -1.26 3.27
C MET A 73 1.32 -1.34 2.86
N THR A 74 2.20 -0.59 3.54
CA THR A 74 3.65 -0.66 3.33
C THR A 74 4.17 -2.05 3.69
N ARG A 75 3.75 -2.61 4.83
CA ARG A 75 4.23 -3.92 5.27
C ARG A 75 3.81 -5.06 4.36
N VAL A 76 2.55 -5.08 3.92
CA VAL A 76 2.05 -6.05 2.93
C VAL A 76 2.84 -5.94 1.62
N SER A 77 3.14 -4.71 1.18
CA SER A 77 3.94 -4.46 -0.03
C SER A 77 5.34 -5.08 0.06
N GLN A 78 5.99 -4.95 1.22
CA GLN A 78 7.30 -5.56 1.49
C GLN A 78 7.21 -7.09 1.50
N GLN A 79 6.22 -7.67 2.17
CA GLN A 79 6.05 -9.13 2.24
C GLN A 79 5.73 -9.76 0.87
N CYS A 80 5.11 -8.98 -0.03
CA CYS A 80 4.83 -9.40 -1.41
C CYS A 80 5.94 -9.00 -2.40
N CYS A 81 7.05 -8.40 -1.96
CA CYS A 81 8.13 -7.89 -2.81
C CYS A 81 7.65 -7.00 -3.98
N CYS A 82 6.66 -6.12 -3.73
CA CYS A 82 6.13 -5.22 -4.76
C CYS A 82 6.88 -3.88 -4.76
N ASP A 83 7.87 -3.69 -5.64
CA ASP A 83 8.68 -2.46 -5.74
C ASP A 83 7.84 -1.18 -5.86
N PHE A 84 6.88 -1.15 -6.80
CA PHE A 84 5.97 0.00 -6.95
C PHE A 84 5.17 0.29 -5.68
N CYS A 85 4.65 -0.75 -5.02
CA CYS A 85 3.80 -0.60 -3.87
C CYS A 85 4.58 -0.16 -2.64
N ILE A 86 5.81 -0.66 -2.48
CA ILE A 86 6.73 -0.20 -1.43
C ILE A 86 6.97 1.29 -1.62
N ASP A 87 7.33 1.72 -2.83
CA ASP A 87 7.58 3.12 -3.18
C ASP A 87 6.37 4.02 -2.88
N ALA A 88 5.20 3.70 -3.45
CA ALA A 88 3.99 4.50 -3.27
C ALA A 88 3.49 4.55 -1.82
N ASN A 89 3.48 3.41 -1.11
CA ASN A 89 2.98 3.35 0.26
C ASN A 89 3.97 3.96 1.27
N SER A 90 5.27 3.89 0.98
CA SER A 90 6.30 4.56 1.80
C SER A 90 6.16 6.08 1.76
N LEU A 91 5.89 6.66 0.59
CA LEU A 91 5.58 8.10 0.46
C LEU A 91 4.37 8.46 1.34
N ARG A 92 3.28 7.69 1.22
CA ARG A 92 2.06 7.90 2.02
C ARG A 92 2.31 7.79 3.51
N LEU A 93 3.11 6.81 3.91
CA LEU A 93 3.45 6.62 5.31
C LEU A 93 4.23 7.83 5.83
N ALA A 94 5.27 8.27 5.11
CA ALA A 94 6.06 9.45 5.47
C ALA A 94 5.21 10.73 5.57
N GLU A 95 4.31 10.96 4.62
CA GLU A 95 3.36 12.10 4.64
C GLU A 95 2.47 12.07 5.89
N ARG A 96 1.96 10.89 6.27
CA ARG A 96 0.98 10.74 7.36
C ARG A 96 1.63 10.67 8.74
N SER A 97 2.82 10.07 8.86
CA SER A 97 3.59 10.05 10.11
C SER A 97 4.38 11.34 10.31
N GLY A 98 4.58 12.14 9.27
CA GLY A 98 5.41 13.34 9.28
C GLY A 98 6.91 13.07 9.33
N SER A 99 7.36 11.81 9.19
CA SER A 99 8.77 11.43 9.19
C SER A 99 9.03 10.12 8.44
N MET A 100 10.29 9.92 8.02
CA MET A 100 10.75 8.67 7.39
C MET A 100 11.00 7.54 8.40
N ASP A 101 10.99 7.81 9.70
CA ASP A 101 11.44 6.86 10.72
C ASP A 101 10.61 5.57 10.67
N LYS A 102 9.28 5.71 10.61
CA LYS A 102 8.37 4.56 10.48
C LYS A 102 8.54 3.83 9.15
N VAL A 103 8.86 4.53 8.07
CA VAL A 103 9.12 3.91 6.75
C VAL A 103 10.35 3.01 6.81
N LEU A 104 11.42 3.48 7.45
CA LEU A 104 12.68 2.76 7.57
C LEU A 104 12.58 1.60 8.57
N ALA A 105 11.77 1.76 9.62
CA ALA A 105 11.62 0.80 10.70
C ALA A 105 10.58 -0.31 10.44
N VAL A 106 9.57 -0.09 9.58
CA VAL A 106 8.40 -0.99 9.47
C VAL A 106 8.75 -2.43 9.05
N ALA A 107 9.86 -2.64 8.33
CA ALA A 107 10.27 -3.99 7.94
C ALA A 107 10.66 -4.85 9.16
N ASN A 108 11.20 -4.22 10.20
CA ASN A 108 11.71 -4.84 11.43
C ASN A 108 10.89 -4.40 12.66
N TRP A 109 9.62 -4.06 12.46
CA TRP A 109 8.79 -3.38 13.47
C TRP A 109 8.72 -4.05 14.85
N ARG A 110 8.97 -5.37 14.95
CA ARG A 110 9.00 -6.11 16.22
C ARG A 110 10.18 -5.75 17.12
N GLU A 111 11.25 -5.24 16.53
CA GLU A 111 12.50 -4.87 17.20
C GLU A 111 12.53 -3.36 17.53
N GLU A 112 11.50 -2.62 17.09
CA GLU A 112 11.47 -1.17 17.09
C GLU A 112 10.48 -0.63 18.12
N THR A 113 10.87 0.43 18.83
CA THR A 113 10.02 1.05 19.87
C THR A 113 9.08 2.13 19.32
N LEU A 114 9.18 2.44 18.02
CA LEU A 114 8.42 3.50 17.33
C LEU A 114 6.93 3.19 17.13
N PHE A 115 6.51 1.93 17.31
CA PHE A 115 5.16 1.46 17.02
C PHE A 115 4.37 1.26 18.30
N SER A 116 3.19 1.88 18.39
CA SER A 116 2.24 1.65 19.48
C SER A 116 1.68 0.23 19.47
N ALA A 117 1.13 -0.24 20.59
CA ALA A 117 0.51 -1.57 20.68
C ALA A 117 -0.58 -1.80 19.60
N LYS A 118 -1.39 -0.76 19.34
CA LYS A 118 -2.40 -0.77 18.27
C LYS A 118 -1.79 -0.95 16.88
N GLU A 119 -0.67 -0.28 16.59
CA GLU A 119 0.04 -0.40 15.32
C GLU A 119 0.70 -1.78 15.18
N GLN A 120 1.31 -2.28 16.26
CA GLN A 120 1.89 -3.63 16.31
C GLN A 120 0.85 -4.71 16.06
N ALA A 121 -0.33 -4.61 16.68
CA ALA A 121 -1.45 -5.54 16.44
C ALA A 121 -1.91 -5.52 14.98
N ALA A 122 -2.02 -4.33 14.37
CA ALA A 122 -2.39 -4.19 12.96
C ALA A 122 -1.32 -4.74 12.00
N LEU A 123 -0.03 -4.54 12.30
CA LEU A 123 1.10 -5.08 11.53
C LEU A 123 1.16 -6.61 11.63
N ALA A 124 1.02 -7.16 12.83
CA ALA A 124 0.95 -8.61 13.04
C ALA A 124 -0.22 -9.23 12.25
N TYR A 125 -1.38 -8.59 12.27
CA TYR A 125 -2.54 -9.02 11.48
C TYR A 125 -2.30 -8.94 9.97
N ALA A 126 -1.68 -7.87 9.49
CA ALA A 126 -1.34 -7.70 8.09
C ALA A 126 -0.39 -8.79 7.59
N GLU A 127 0.64 -9.12 8.36
CA GLU A 127 1.58 -10.19 8.02
C GLU A 127 0.92 -11.57 8.02
N ALA A 128 0.15 -11.88 9.07
CA ALA A 128 -0.56 -13.14 9.23
C ALA A 128 -1.57 -13.38 8.11
N MET A 129 -2.33 -12.35 7.71
CA MET A 129 -3.29 -12.42 6.61
C MET A 129 -2.61 -12.53 5.25
N THR A 130 -1.39 -12.00 5.10
CA THR A 130 -0.61 -12.01 3.85
C THR A 130 0.16 -13.31 3.65
N ALA A 131 0.38 -14.09 4.71
CA ALA A 131 1.05 -15.39 4.64
C ALA A 131 0.36 -16.35 3.66
N THR A 132 1.09 -17.33 3.14
CA THR A 132 0.56 -18.35 2.23
C THR A 132 0.91 -19.74 2.77
N PRO A 133 -0.04 -20.45 3.41
CA PRO A 133 -1.43 -20.04 3.69
C PRO A 133 -1.53 -18.93 4.75
N PRO A 134 -2.67 -18.22 4.88
CA PRO A 134 -2.89 -17.25 5.96
C PRO A 134 -2.80 -17.90 7.35
N GLN A 135 -2.23 -17.18 8.33
CA GLN A 135 -1.86 -17.70 9.66
C GLN A 135 -2.42 -16.85 10.81
N ILE A 136 -3.74 -16.64 10.86
CA ILE A 136 -4.38 -15.83 11.90
C ILE A 136 -4.72 -16.70 13.13
N SER A 137 -3.93 -16.57 14.21
CA SER A 137 -4.17 -17.29 15.48
C SER A 137 -5.31 -16.68 16.29
N ASP A 138 -5.87 -17.45 17.24
CA ASP A 138 -6.92 -16.94 18.14
C ASP A 138 -6.40 -15.82 19.06
N ALA A 139 -5.17 -15.96 19.57
CA ALA A 139 -4.53 -14.92 20.37
C ALA A 139 -4.41 -13.58 19.61
N LEU A 140 -4.14 -13.63 18.29
CA LEU A 140 -4.09 -12.41 17.47
C LEU A 140 -5.49 -11.81 17.24
N LYS A 141 -6.52 -12.65 17.11
CA LYS A 141 -7.91 -12.17 17.02
C LYS A 141 -8.33 -11.46 18.31
N ASP A 142 -7.97 -12.03 19.46
CA ASP A 142 -8.27 -11.45 20.77
C ASP A 142 -7.52 -10.14 20.97
N GLU A 143 -6.22 -10.10 20.64
CA GLU A 143 -5.42 -8.87 20.70
C GLU A 143 -6.01 -7.76 19.81
N LEU A 144 -6.40 -8.06 18.57
CA LEU A 144 -7.03 -7.07 17.68
C LEU A 144 -8.30 -6.45 18.29
N LYS A 145 -9.12 -7.26 18.95
CA LYS A 145 -10.36 -6.81 19.60
C LYS A 145 -10.12 -5.88 20.79
N THR A 146 -8.91 -5.87 21.35
CA THR A 146 -8.55 -4.88 22.38
C THR A 146 -8.32 -3.47 21.80
N HIS A 147 -7.95 -3.36 20.53
CA HIS A 147 -7.56 -2.10 19.88
C HIS A 147 -8.55 -1.57 18.85
N PHE A 148 -9.39 -2.43 18.29
CA PHE A 148 -10.29 -2.14 17.17
C PHE A 148 -11.69 -2.71 17.40
N ASP A 149 -12.72 -1.92 17.08
CA ASP A 149 -14.10 -2.42 17.02
C ASP A 149 -14.32 -3.30 15.77
N ASP A 150 -15.41 -4.06 15.73
CA ASP A 150 -15.72 -5.00 14.63
C ASP A 150 -15.74 -4.32 13.25
N LYS A 151 -16.22 -3.07 13.20
CA LYS A 151 -16.27 -2.29 11.96
C LYS A 151 -14.87 -1.90 11.50
N ALA A 152 -14.01 -1.47 12.41
CA ALA A 152 -12.62 -1.17 12.17
C ALA A 152 -11.87 -2.44 11.71
N ILE A 153 -12.03 -3.58 12.39
CA ILE A 153 -11.42 -4.84 11.98
C ILE A 153 -11.85 -5.21 10.55
N THR A 154 -13.14 -5.05 10.21
CA THR A 154 -13.66 -5.31 8.86
C THR A 154 -13.02 -4.38 7.81
N GLU A 155 -12.90 -3.07 8.11
CA GLU A 155 -12.23 -2.12 7.21
C GLU A 155 -10.74 -2.40 7.05
N LEU A 156 -10.05 -2.76 8.13
CA LEU A 156 -8.64 -3.14 8.14
C LEU A 156 -8.41 -4.40 7.28
N THR A 157 -9.27 -5.41 7.44
CA THR A 157 -9.25 -6.64 6.65
C THR A 157 -9.43 -6.34 5.17
N ALA A 158 -10.41 -5.52 4.81
CA ALA A 158 -10.66 -5.14 3.41
C ALA A 158 -9.45 -4.39 2.79
N LEU A 159 -8.80 -3.51 3.57
CA LEU A 159 -7.60 -2.80 3.13
C LEU A 159 -6.41 -3.73 2.93
N ILE A 160 -6.16 -4.66 3.86
CA ILE A 160 -5.08 -5.64 3.73
C ILE A 160 -5.36 -6.55 2.53
N ALA A 161 -6.60 -6.99 2.31
CA ALA A 161 -6.98 -7.79 1.15
C ALA A 161 -6.72 -7.05 -0.17
N PHE A 162 -7.14 -5.79 -0.24
CA PHE A 162 -6.85 -4.92 -1.39
C PHE A 162 -5.34 -4.81 -1.64
N GLN A 163 -4.56 -4.58 -0.58
CA GLN A 163 -3.12 -4.44 -0.74
C GLN A 163 -2.48 -5.75 -1.19
N ASN A 164 -2.97 -6.90 -0.73
CA ASN A 164 -2.54 -8.21 -1.20
C ASN A 164 -2.82 -8.40 -2.71
N LEU A 165 -4.00 -7.96 -3.18
CA LEU A 165 -4.34 -7.95 -4.61
C LEU A 165 -3.38 -7.05 -5.40
N SER A 166 -3.23 -5.79 -4.96
CA SER A 166 -2.40 -4.79 -5.65
C SER A 166 -0.94 -5.22 -5.68
N ALA A 167 -0.39 -5.66 -4.55
CA ALA A 167 1.00 -6.04 -4.42
C ALA A 167 1.34 -7.30 -5.21
N ARG A 168 0.51 -8.35 -5.13
CA ARG A 168 0.74 -9.55 -5.94
C ARG A 168 0.57 -9.31 -7.43
N PHE A 169 -0.42 -8.51 -7.84
CA PHE A 169 -0.60 -8.15 -9.25
C PHE A 169 0.63 -7.43 -9.80
N ASN A 170 1.11 -6.41 -9.08
CA ASN A 170 2.24 -5.61 -9.53
C ASN A 170 3.56 -6.38 -9.48
N ALA A 171 3.80 -7.16 -8.42
CA ALA A 171 5.00 -8.00 -8.30
C ALA A 171 5.01 -9.10 -9.37
N ALA A 172 3.88 -9.75 -9.63
CA ALA A 172 3.78 -10.78 -10.67
C ALA A 172 4.05 -10.24 -12.08
N LEU A 173 3.86 -8.94 -12.31
CA LEU A 173 4.11 -8.27 -13.59
C LEU A 173 5.46 -7.54 -13.64
N ASP A 174 6.29 -7.66 -12.59
CA ASP A 174 7.56 -6.95 -12.44
C ASP A 174 7.41 -5.42 -12.63
N ILE A 175 6.30 -4.84 -12.15
CA ILE A 175 6.06 -3.39 -12.27
C ILE A 175 7.03 -2.63 -11.36
N PRO A 176 7.91 -1.78 -11.91
CA PRO A 176 8.98 -1.17 -11.14
C PRO A 176 8.49 -0.02 -10.26
N ALA A 177 9.29 0.28 -9.23
CA ALA A 177 9.21 1.54 -8.51
C ALA A 177 9.27 2.74 -9.47
N GLN A 178 8.65 3.85 -9.05
CA GLN A 178 8.52 5.07 -9.85
C GLN A 178 9.32 6.24 -9.26
N GLY A 179 9.99 6.04 -8.12
CA GLY A 179 10.75 7.07 -7.42
C GLY A 179 9.85 8.09 -6.72
N LEU A 180 8.70 7.64 -6.20
CA LEU A 180 7.74 8.49 -5.50
C LEU A 180 8.24 8.86 -4.10
N CYS A 181 8.76 7.88 -3.36
CA CYS A 181 9.34 8.03 -2.04
C CYS A 181 10.85 8.07 -2.16
N VAL A 182 11.42 9.28 -2.23
CA VAL A 182 12.87 9.46 -2.22
C VAL A 182 13.32 9.76 -0.79
N SER A 183 14.16 8.89 -0.23
CA SER A 183 14.93 9.20 0.97
C SER A 183 16.11 10.10 0.59
N GLU A 184 15.87 11.39 0.31
CA GLU A 184 16.97 12.36 0.22
C GLU A 184 17.37 12.82 1.63
N PRO A 185 18.67 12.82 2.00
CA PRO A 185 19.11 13.49 3.21
C PRO A 185 18.74 14.97 3.14
N GLY A 186 17.78 15.40 3.97
CA GLY A 186 17.49 16.82 4.21
C GLY A 186 16.30 17.44 3.47
N LYS A 187 15.53 16.68 2.66
CA LYS A 187 14.32 17.20 2.03
C LYS A 187 13.07 16.76 2.80
N LYS A 188 12.37 17.70 3.44
CA LYS A 188 11.07 17.42 4.07
C LYS A 188 10.07 17.02 2.98
N PRO A 189 9.18 16.05 3.24
CA PRO A 189 8.08 15.75 2.33
C PRO A 189 7.26 17.03 2.12
N ASN A 190 6.82 17.26 0.89
CA ASN A 190 5.93 18.39 0.59
C ASN A 190 4.61 18.15 1.33
N VAL A 191 4.43 18.87 2.44
CA VAL A 191 3.19 18.95 3.22
C VAL A 191 2.11 19.66 2.41
#